data_AF-A0A7Y2E3F1-F1
#
_entry.id   AF-A0A7Y2E3F1-F1
#
_cell.length_a   1.000
_cell.length_b   1.000
_cell.length_c   1.000
_cell.angle_alpha   90.00
_cell.angle_beta   90.00
_cell.angle_gamma   90.00
#
_symmetry.space_group_name_H-M   'P 1'
#
loop_
_entity.id
_entity.type
_entity.pdbx_description
1 polymer ?
#
loop_
_entity_poly.entity_id
_entity_poly.type
_entity_poly.pdbx_seq_one_letter_code
_entity_poly.pdbx_strand_id
1 'polypeptide(L)'
;MSRQLRVLLILILVTSAAPGVRAQATFEEAVIDVGNVGITITNAGFVGRSNVRNNPTGAPSFEYPLDSGVEHLFEAGLWVGAIRSDGVVTVRTGAVTASGGYSPGAGGYEFAQLSTISERSTLPTSPAFTRSATSHLDYHAAFEDTSLVLPGTSIQLPDPAGSLGMKVEMTTHAWNFPFTESFGILNFDIINLSDQPWDSVYVGMYHDLVVRNVNTTTETGGAFFNKNGIGFLDSLQASYAFNAGGAEETLNTYGSIAILGAEWPVPGTNERRFFHPSVADEYAMDGLTPPYVNPRWWLFSGGADQLNRPTADDDKYRYMATPYPNPALFGSDAEYQAAFEAWRERLRTDGLSAAGNWIGLTPIGPFPRVAAGDTLSVTFALVAAQKPEEFQGQPGKQIDTAESRRFLVANLGWARRTYAGEDNNYNGRLDPGEDINGNGVLDRYLIPEPPAAPGLRVEFERDSNDRPVVALYWDRTAEESIDPVTGTRDFEGYRVYRSNPGDDRSGDILYGASLVAQYDRPGNRTGFYSGFDAVELSSPVSFPDVEREYWYRFE
;
A
#
# COMPACT_ATOMS: atom_id res chain seq x y z
N MET A 1 -75.94 -13.76 34.70
CA MET A 1 -74.53 -13.75 35.13
C MET A 1 -73.66 -13.62 33.90
N SER A 2 -73.07 -12.45 33.72
CA SER A 2 -72.56 -11.93 32.46
C SER A 2 -71.04 -12.11 32.29
N ARG A 3 -70.67 -12.53 31.07
CA ARG A 3 -69.54 -12.07 30.25
C ARG A 3 -68.14 -11.99 30.91
N GLN A 4 -67.25 -12.88 30.48
CA GLN A 4 -65.84 -12.53 30.33
C GLN A 4 -65.46 -12.63 28.85
N LEU A 5 -65.16 -11.47 28.25
CA LEU A 5 -64.70 -11.32 26.88
C LEU A 5 -63.18 -11.12 26.94
N ARG A 6 -62.43 -11.99 26.27
CA ARG A 6 -60.98 -11.88 26.09
C ARG A 6 -60.67 -10.68 25.20
N VAL A 7 -59.83 -9.75 25.65
CA VAL A 7 -59.21 -8.72 24.81
C VAL A 7 -57.77 -9.15 24.54
N LEU A 8 -57.48 -9.45 23.28
CA LEU A 8 -56.15 -9.70 22.75
C LEU A 8 -55.52 -8.33 22.44
N LEU A 9 -54.45 -7.96 23.14
CA LEU A 9 -53.69 -6.75 22.87
C LEU A 9 -52.74 -7.03 21.69
N ILE A 10 -53.07 -6.55 20.50
CA ILE A 10 -52.16 -6.56 19.34
C ILE A 10 -51.24 -5.34 19.49
N LEU A 11 -49.96 -5.58 19.78
CA LEU A 11 -48.92 -4.56 19.76
C LEU A 11 -48.50 -4.36 18.29
N ILE A 12 -48.99 -3.30 17.64
CA ILE A 12 -48.49 -2.90 16.32
C ILE A 12 -47.17 -2.15 16.56
N LEU A 13 -46.05 -2.80 16.27
CA LEU A 13 -44.73 -2.18 16.23
C LEU A 13 -44.67 -1.35 14.94
N VAL A 14 -44.94 -0.05 15.02
CA VAL A 14 -44.65 0.89 13.94
C VAL A 14 -43.14 1.14 13.94
N THR A 15 -42.40 0.39 13.11
CA THR A 15 -41.01 0.74 12.79
C THR A 15 -41.02 1.98 11.91
N SER A 16 -40.93 3.15 12.54
CA SER A 16 -40.55 4.36 11.82
C SER A 16 -39.11 4.19 11.35
N ALA A 17 -38.93 3.91 10.05
CA ALA A 17 -37.66 4.10 9.37
C ALA A 17 -37.35 5.60 9.39
N ALA A 18 -36.65 6.05 10.43
CA ALA A 18 -35.98 7.33 10.40
C ALA A 18 -34.91 7.23 9.30
N PRO A 19 -34.85 8.18 8.35
CA PRO A 19 -33.69 8.27 7.47
C PRO A 19 -32.48 8.42 8.39
N GLY A 20 -31.56 7.45 8.32
CA GLY A 20 -30.30 7.54 9.04
C GLY A 20 -29.66 8.88 8.68
N VAL A 21 -29.45 9.73 9.69
CA VAL A 21 -28.59 10.91 9.55
C VAL A 21 -27.22 10.36 9.20
N ARG A 22 -26.86 10.34 7.91
CA ARG A 22 -25.47 10.15 7.52
C ARG A 22 -24.73 11.36 8.08
N ALA A 23 -23.91 11.14 9.11
CA ALA A 23 -22.97 12.15 9.55
C ALA A 23 -22.15 12.59 8.33
N GLN A 24 -22.02 13.89 8.11
CA GLN A 24 -21.14 14.41 7.05
C GLN A 24 -19.71 13.99 7.40
N ALA A 25 -18.99 13.40 6.44
CA ALA A 25 -17.60 13.00 6.64
C ALA A 25 -16.73 14.25 6.79
N THR A 26 -15.94 14.31 7.86
CA THR A 26 -14.91 15.33 8.05
C THR A 26 -13.58 14.84 7.49
N PHE A 27 -12.65 15.76 7.22
CA PHE A 27 -11.26 15.39 6.90
C PHE A 27 -10.65 14.56 8.03
N GLU A 28 -10.07 13.43 7.66
CA GLU A 28 -9.42 12.49 8.57
C GLU A 28 -8.12 11.97 7.95
N GLU A 29 -7.20 11.61 8.84
CA GLU A 29 -5.92 10.98 8.52
C GLU A 29 -5.82 9.68 9.33
N ALA A 30 -5.19 8.66 8.76
CA ALA A 30 -4.81 7.43 9.44
C ALA A 30 -3.40 7.02 9.00
N VAL A 31 -2.73 6.17 9.78
CA VAL A 31 -1.35 5.75 9.50
C VAL A 31 -1.31 4.26 9.25
N ILE A 32 -0.75 3.85 8.13
CA ILE A 32 -0.33 2.48 7.90
C ILE A 32 0.97 2.28 8.68
N ASP A 33 0.94 1.52 9.77
CA ASP A 33 2.05 1.33 10.71
C ASP A 33 2.17 -0.11 11.27
N VAL A 34 1.47 -1.07 10.66
CA VAL A 34 1.56 -2.48 11.08
C VAL A 34 2.89 -3.14 10.68
N GLY A 35 3.49 -2.66 9.59
CA GLY A 35 4.79 -3.10 9.08
C GLY A 35 5.95 -2.23 9.58
N ASN A 36 7.01 -2.15 8.79
CA ASN A 36 8.20 -1.34 9.04
C ASN A 36 8.21 -0.04 8.21
N VAL A 37 7.06 0.32 7.64
CA VAL A 37 6.79 1.60 6.98
C VAL A 37 5.73 2.35 7.75
N GLY A 38 5.83 3.67 7.75
CA GLY A 38 4.81 4.57 8.27
C GLY A 38 4.25 5.43 7.15
N ILE A 39 3.01 5.21 6.72
CA ILE A 39 2.40 5.96 5.61
C ILE A 39 1.11 6.61 6.09
N THR A 40 1.05 7.95 6.07
CA THR A 40 -0.20 8.66 6.34
C THR A 40 -1.11 8.61 5.12
N ILE A 41 -2.36 8.22 5.31
CA ILE A 41 -3.42 8.19 4.29
C ILE A 41 -4.55 9.13 4.70
N THR A 42 -5.29 9.65 3.71
CA THR A 42 -6.40 10.57 3.95
C THR A 42 -7.67 10.11 3.26
N ASN A 43 -8.82 10.60 3.74
CA ASN A 43 -10.09 10.47 3.03
C ASN A 43 -10.32 11.59 2.00
N ALA A 44 -9.25 12.19 1.46
CA ALA A 44 -9.30 13.34 0.55
C ALA A 44 -8.51 13.12 -0.76
N GLY A 45 -8.19 11.87 -1.09
CA GLY A 45 -7.53 11.50 -2.35
C GLY A 45 -6.03 11.78 -2.42
N PHE A 46 -5.40 12.02 -1.28
CA PHE A 46 -3.94 12.14 -1.16
C PHE A 46 -3.39 11.32 0.01
N VAL A 47 -2.08 11.09 -0.02
CA VAL A 47 -1.30 10.39 1.00
C VAL A 47 -0.03 11.17 1.31
N GLY A 48 0.52 10.94 2.49
CA GLY A 48 1.62 11.71 3.06
C GLY A 48 1.16 12.88 3.92
N ARG A 49 2.13 13.53 4.55
CA ARG A 49 1.94 14.66 5.47
C ARG A 49 2.97 15.74 5.20
N SER A 50 2.57 16.76 4.44
CA SER A 50 3.42 17.88 4.03
C SER A 50 4.14 18.60 5.20
N ASN A 51 3.54 18.58 6.40
CA ASN A 51 4.09 19.25 7.57
C ASN A 51 5.08 18.39 8.39
N VAL A 52 5.43 17.19 7.92
CA VAL A 52 6.28 16.24 8.67
C VAL A 52 7.61 16.83 9.12
N ARG A 53 8.24 17.64 8.26
CA ARG A 53 9.50 18.33 8.57
C ARG A 53 9.39 19.36 9.70
N ASN A 54 8.28 20.09 9.80
CA ASN A 54 8.13 21.12 10.83
C ASN A 54 7.55 20.55 12.14
N ASN A 55 6.94 19.36 12.07
CA ASN A 55 6.44 18.63 13.22
C ASN A 55 6.85 17.15 13.13
N PRO A 56 8.15 16.84 13.33
CA PRO A 56 8.70 15.49 13.16
C PRO A 56 8.23 14.49 14.21
N THR A 57 7.61 14.96 15.31
CA THR A 57 7.04 14.10 16.35
C THR A 57 5.61 13.64 16.06
N GLY A 58 5.00 14.12 14.97
CA GLY A 58 3.68 13.67 14.51
C GLY A 58 3.77 12.42 13.62
N ALA A 59 2.63 12.00 13.05
CA ALA A 59 2.56 10.86 12.14
C ALA A 59 3.58 10.94 10.99
N PRO A 60 4.17 9.84 10.54
CA PRO A 60 5.09 9.87 9.40
C PRO A 60 4.38 10.22 8.09
N SER A 61 5.09 10.74 7.09
CA SER A 61 4.51 10.94 5.75
C SER A 61 4.64 9.66 4.93
N PHE A 62 5.88 9.24 4.70
CA PHE A 62 6.27 7.91 4.23
C PHE A 62 7.63 7.59 4.86
N GLU A 63 7.62 7.09 6.08
CA GLU A 63 8.82 6.83 6.85
C GLU A 63 9.28 5.38 6.68
N TYR A 64 10.60 5.18 6.52
CA TYR A 64 11.20 3.86 6.50
C TYR A 64 12.70 3.89 6.89
N PRO A 65 13.18 3.00 7.77
CA PRO A 65 12.39 2.17 8.67
C PRO A 65 11.48 3.04 9.55
N LEU A 66 10.35 2.49 10.00
CA LEU A 66 9.46 3.18 10.93
C LEU A 66 10.25 3.66 12.16
N ASP A 67 9.94 4.86 12.67
CA ASP A 67 10.62 5.54 13.78
C ASP A 67 12.09 5.97 13.53
N SER A 68 12.61 5.89 12.29
CA SER A 68 13.98 6.30 11.95
C SER A 68 14.18 7.81 11.73
N GLY A 69 13.09 8.54 11.54
CA GLY A 69 13.03 9.90 11.01
C GLY A 69 13.32 10.03 9.52
N VAL A 70 13.55 8.93 8.79
CA VAL A 70 13.85 8.96 7.35
C VAL A 70 12.56 8.94 6.55
N GLU A 71 12.14 10.12 6.11
CA GLU A 71 10.97 10.33 5.28
C GLU A 71 11.31 10.12 3.80
N HIS A 72 10.33 9.63 3.03
CA HIS A 72 10.43 9.32 1.60
C HIS A 72 9.41 10.08 0.75
N LEU A 73 8.49 10.79 1.38
CA LEU A 73 7.40 11.50 0.72
C LEU A 73 7.09 12.80 1.45
N PHE A 74 6.87 13.87 0.68
CA PHE A 74 6.22 15.06 1.19
C PHE A 74 4.71 14.91 1.11
N GLU A 75 4.20 14.66 -0.09
CA GLU A 75 2.79 14.39 -0.39
C GLU A 75 2.67 13.70 -1.76
N ALA A 76 1.69 12.81 -1.92
CA ALA A 76 1.30 12.20 -3.18
C ALA A 76 -0.23 12.22 -3.32
N GLY A 77 -0.77 12.19 -4.53
CA GLY A 77 -2.23 12.22 -4.70
C GLY A 77 -2.71 11.68 -6.03
N LEU A 78 -3.96 11.19 -6.02
CA LEU A 78 -4.59 10.59 -7.18
C LEU A 78 -4.88 11.65 -8.24
N TRP A 79 -4.49 11.37 -9.48
CA TRP A 79 -4.88 12.13 -10.66
C TRP A 79 -5.74 11.26 -11.55
N VAL A 80 -6.92 11.75 -11.94
CA VAL A 80 -7.80 11.08 -12.90
C VAL A 80 -8.09 12.06 -14.03
N GLY A 81 -7.61 11.74 -15.23
CA GLY A 81 -7.77 12.55 -16.43
C GLY A 81 -8.63 11.84 -17.46
N ALA A 82 -9.57 12.54 -18.08
CA ALA A 82 -10.42 11.98 -19.12
C ALA A 82 -10.88 13.03 -20.14
N ILE A 83 -11.32 12.55 -21.29
CA ILE A 83 -12.10 13.33 -22.25
C ILE A 83 -13.57 13.08 -21.95
N ARG A 84 -14.30 14.14 -21.59
CA ARG A 84 -15.75 14.09 -21.37
C ARG A 84 -16.51 13.95 -22.69
N SER A 85 -17.79 13.57 -22.61
CA SER A 85 -18.68 13.44 -23.78
C SER A 85 -18.91 14.72 -24.57
N ASP A 86 -18.71 15.89 -23.96
CA ASP A 86 -18.74 17.21 -24.63
C ASP A 86 -17.40 17.59 -25.27
N GLY A 87 -16.40 16.70 -25.22
CA GLY A 87 -15.07 16.89 -25.78
C GLY A 87 -14.10 17.68 -24.89
N VAL A 88 -14.53 18.08 -23.69
CA VAL A 88 -13.69 18.81 -22.74
C VAL A 88 -12.72 17.84 -22.07
N VAL A 89 -11.42 18.16 -22.12
CA VAL A 89 -10.39 17.49 -21.32
C VAL A 89 -10.52 17.95 -19.88
N THR A 90 -10.51 17.01 -18.96
CA THR A 90 -10.70 17.28 -17.54
C THR A 90 -9.77 16.40 -16.72
N VAL A 91 -9.12 16.98 -15.72
CA VAL A 91 -8.26 16.26 -14.79
C VAL A 91 -8.61 16.67 -13.36
N ARG A 92 -9.00 15.68 -12.55
CA ARG A 92 -9.20 15.86 -11.11
C ARG A 92 -7.96 15.42 -10.35
N THR A 93 -7.60 16.19 -9.34
CA THR A 93 -6.33 16.08 -8.63
C THR A 93 -6.54 16.02 -7.11
N GLY A 94 -5.90 15.05 -6.48
CA GLY A 94 -5.83 14.91 -5.03
C GLY A 94 -4.64 15.64 -4.42
N ALA A 95 -3.58 15.89 -5.20
CA ALA A 95 -2.43 16.69 -4.78
C ALA A 95 -1.80 17.36 -6.00
N VAL A 96 -1.08 18.46 -5.79
CA VAL A 96 -0.37 19.22 -6.83
C VAL A 96 0.92 19.81 -6.28
N THR A 97 1.74 20.41 -7.15
CA THR A 97 2.94 21.13 -6.71
C THR A 97 2.59 22.35 -5.88
N ALA A 98 2.63 22.18 -4.55
CA ALA A 98 2.31 23.19 -3.57
C ALA A 98 3.36 23.20 -2.44
N SER A 99 3.82 24.37 -2.03
CA SER A 99 4.83 24.50 -0.96
C SER A 99 4.33 24.13 0.43
N GLY A 100 3.00 24.13 0.64
CA GLY A 100 2.37 23.83 1.93
C GLY A 100 1.63 22.50 1.98
N GLY A 101 1.56 21.76 0.86
CA GLY A 101 0.65 20.62 0.71
C GLY A 101 -0.82 21.02 0.83
N TYR A 102 -1.65 20.05 1.20
CA TYR A 102 -3.10 20.22 1.34
C TYR A 102 -3.49 21.35 2.31
N SER A 103 -4.49 22.12 1.90
CA SER A 103 -5.29 22.93 2.80
C SER A 103 -6.73 23.00 2.31
N PRO A 104 -7.74 23.05 3.20
CA PRO A 104 -9.14 23.03 2.79
C PRO A 104 -9.51 24.12 1.77
N GLY A 105 -10.02 23.71 0.60
CA GLY A 105 -10.45 24.60 -0.48
C GLY A 105 -9.32 25.19 -1.33
N ALA A 106 -8.06 24.78 -1.11
CA ALA A 106 -6.96 25.20 -1.96
C ALA A 106 -7.05 24.58 -3.37
N GLY A 107 -6.61 25.32 -4.38
CA GLY A 107 -6.59 24.84 -5.77
C GLY A 107 -5.70 23.60 -5.95
N GLY A 108 -6.16 22.65 -6.76
CA GLY A 108 -5.47 21.37 -7.00
C GLY A 108 -5.74 20.27 -5.96
N TYR A 109 -6.68 20.50 -5.05
CA TYR A 109 -7.22 19.51 -4.12
C TYR A 109 -8.73 19.42 -4.34
N GLU A 110 -9.12 18.63 -5.34
CA GLU A 110 -10.43 18.68 -5.99
C GLU A 110 -11.38 17.57 -5.51
N PHE A 111 -11.02 16.86 -4.43
CA PHE A 111 -11.84 15.81 -3.84
C PHE A 111 -12.42 16.21 -2.48
N ALA A 112 -13.71 15.95 -2.29
CA ALA A 112 -14.43 16.06 -1.02
C ALA A 112 -14.51 14.70 -0.33
N GLN A 113 -14.50 14.73 1.01
CA GLN A 113 -14.66 13.53 1.82
C GLN A 113 -16.09 12.97 1.68
N LEU A 114 -16.22 11.68 1.41
CA LEU A 114 -17.52 11.01 1.33
C LEU A 114 -17.76 10.05 2.51
N SER A 115 -16.69 9.48 3.07
CA SER A 115 -16.75 8.68 4.30
C SER A 115 -15.65 9.06 5.29
N THR A 116 -15.87 8.73 6.56
CA THR A 116 -14.76 8.61 7.52
C THR A 116 -13.85 7.45 7.12
N ILE A 117 -12.63 7.43 7.66
CA ILE A 117 -11.71 6.30 7.52
C ILE A 117 -12.19 5.18 8.45
N SER A 118 -12.23 3.95 7.93
CA SER A 118 -12.57 2.76 8.70
C SER A 118 -11.44 1.75 8.65
N GLU A 119 -11.16 1.09 9.77
CA GLU A 119 -10.09 0.10 9.92
C GLU A 119 -10.67 -1.32 9.90
N ARG A 120 -9.92 -2.25 9.32
CA ARG A 120 -10.14 -3.70 9.41
C ARG A 120 -8.80 -4.41 9.56
N SER A 121 -8.82 -5.60 10.17
CA SER A 121 -7.60 -6.38 10.36
C SER A 121 -7.89 -7.88 10.29
N THR A 122 -6.96 -8.65 9.72
CA THR A 122 -6.96 -10.12 9.85
C THR A 122 -6.29 -10.60 11.15
N LEU A 123 -5.62 -9.71 11.91
CA LEU A 123 -4.98 -10.08 13.17
C LEU A 123 -6.05 -10.32 14.26
N PRO A 124 -6.15 -11.53 14.85
CA PRO A 124 -7.16 -11.85 15.86
C PRO A 124 -7.06 -11.00 17.14
N THR A 125 -5.90 -10.40 17.39
CA THR A 125 -5.64 -9.51 18.54
C THR A 125 -6.06 -8.07 18.28
N SER A 126 -6.35 -7.69 17.04
CA SER A 126 -6.79 -6.33 16.71
C SER A 126 -8.24 -6.11 17.15
N PRO A 127 -8.59 -4.94 17.73
CA PRO A 127 -9.98 -4.57 17.97
C PRO A 127 -10.79 -4.41 16.67
N ALA A 128 -10.12 -4.23 15.53
CA ALA A 128 -10.71 -4.15 14.19
C ALA A 128 -10.76 -5.51 13.47
N PHE A 129 -10.54 -6.62 14.19
CA PHE A 129 -10.55 -7.96 13.59
C PHE A 129 -11.86 -8.27 12.86
N THR A 130 -11.74 -8.66 11.59
CA THR A 130 -12.87 -9.18 10.80
C THR A 130 -12.39 -10.17 9.76
N ARG A 131 -13.20 -11.20 9.49
CA ARG A 131 -12.92 -12.18 8.42
C ARG A 131 -13.05 -11.61 7.01
N SER A 132 -13.56 -10.39 6.88
CA SER A 132 -13.65 -9.66 5.62
C SER A 132 -12.46 -8.73 5.38
N ALA A 133 -11.43 -8.77 6.24
CA ALA A 133 -10.18 -8.07 6.03
C ALA A 133 -9.29 -8.87 5.09
N THR A 134 -8.47 -8.18 4.31
CA THR A 134 -7.52 -8.76 3.37
C THR A 134 -6.11 -8.82 3.98
N SER A 135 -5.75 -7.85 4.82
CA SER A 135 -4.40 -7.74 5.37
C SER A 135 -4.38 -7.51 6.89
N HIS A 136 -3.18 -7.49 7.47
CA HIS A 136 -3.02 -7.23 8.90
C HIS A 136 -3.50 -5.83 9.29
N LEU A 137 -3.51 -4.88 8.36
CA LEU A 137 -4.13 -3.57 8.52
C LEU A 137 -4.70 -3.09 7.18
N ASP A 138 -6.02 -3.04 7.09
CA ASP A 138 -6.74 -2.38 6.02
C ASP A 138 -7.33 -1.05 6.50
N TYR A 139 -7.20 -0.01 5.70
CA TYR A 139 -8.05 1.17 5.80
C TYR A 139 -8.97 1.28 4.61
N HIS A 140 -10.18 1.77 4.83
CA HIS A 140 -11.13 2.09 3.78
C HIS A 140 -11.64 3.52 3.95
N ALA A 141 -11.61 4.29 2.87
CA ALA A 141 -12.12 5.65 2.78
C ALA A 141 -12.77 5.89 1.42
N ALA A 142 -13.66 6.88 1.34
CA ALA A 142 -14.24 7.30 0.08
C ALA A 142 -14.24 8.83 -0.06
N PHE A 143 -14.05 9.29 -1.29
CA PHE A 143 -14.07 10.70 -1.66
C PHE A 143 -14.65 10.89 -3.07
N GLU A 144 -15.01 12.12 -3.43
CA GLU A 144 -15.72 12.44 -4.67
C GLU A 144 -15.37 13.82 -5.21
N ASP A 145 -15.63 14.08 -6.49
CA ASP A 145 -15.47 15.40 -7.12
C ASP A 145 -16.81 16.08 -7.46
N THR A 146 -17.94 15.54 -6.97
CA THR A 146 -19.30 16.02 -7.26
C THR A 146 -19.77 17.12 -6.31
N SER A 147 -19.16 17.19 -5.13
CA SER A 147 -19.50 18.18 -4.13
C SER A 147 -19.04 19.59 -4.53
N LEU A 148 -19.82 20.60 -4.19
CA LEU A 148 -19.46 22.02 -4.39
C LEU A 148 -18.78 22.64 -3.16
N VAL A 149 -19.03 22.04 -1.99
CA VAL A 149 -18.59 22.53 -0.69
C VAL A 149 -18.04 21.34 0.10
N LEU A 150 -16.93 21.56 0.80
CA LEU A 150 -16.37 20.53 1.67
C LEU A 150 -17.39 20.15 2.77
N PRO A 151 -17.66 18.85 2.97
CA PRO A 151 -18.68 18.41 3.90
C PRO A 151 -18.41 18.90 5.33
N GLY A 152 -19.47 19.26 6.05
CA GLY A 152 -19.37 19.83 7.40
C GLY A 152 -18.86 21.27 7.46
N THR A 153 -18.61 21.94 6.33
CA THR A 153 -18.07 23.30 6.27
C THR A 153 -18.84 24.22 5.33
N SER A 154 -18.41 25.49 5.23
CA SER A 154 -18.83 26.45 4.19
C SER A 154 -17.75 26.69 3.12
N ILE A 155 -16.65 25.95 3.18
CA ILE A 155 -15.49 26.11 2.30
C ILE A 155 -15.82 25.51 0.93
N GLN A 156 -15.72 26.32 -0.12
CA GLN A 156 -15.96 25.87 -1.49
C GLN A 156 -14.82 24.97 -1.97
N LEU A 157 -15.16 23.94 -2.74
CA LEU A 157 -14.17 23.18 -3.48
C LEU A 157 -13.64 23.99 -4.66
N PRO A 158 -12.36 23.81 -5.04
CA PRO A 158 -11.80 24.43 -6.22
C PRO A 158 -12.43 23.84 -7.49
N ASP A 159 -12.53 24.68 -8.53
CA ASP A 159 -12.99 24.29 -9.88
C ASP A 159 -14.23 23.36 -9.92
N PRO A 160 -15.38 23.76 -9.34
CA PRO A 160 -16.58 22.93 -9.32
C PRO A 160 -17.17 22.65 -10.72
N ALA A 161 -16.83 23.47 -11.72
CA ALA A 161 -17.31 23.32 -13.09
C ALA A 161 -16.61 22.18 -13.84
N GLY A 162 -15.42 21.81 -13.41
CA GLY A 162 -14.63 20.75 -14.02
C GLY A 162 -14.92 19.34 -13.49
N SER A 163 -15.97 19.11 -12.70
CA SER A 163 -16.27 17.75 -12.21
C SER A 163 -16.38 16.72 -13.36
N LEU A 164 -15.75 15.56 -13.16
CA LEU A 164 -15.95 14.35 -13.95
C LEU A 164 -17.22 13.59 -13.53
N GLY A 165 -17.75 13.88 -12.33
CA GLY A 165 -18.85 13.13 -11.76
C GLY A 165 -18.37 11.77 -11.24
N MET A 166 -17.37 11.79 -10.37
CA MET A 166 -16.60 10.65 -9.91
C MET A 166 -16.74 10.46 -8.39
N LYS A 167 -16.88 9.20 -8.00
CA LYS A 167 -16.60 8.73 -6.64
C LYS A 167 -15.39 7.81 -6.68
N VAL A 168 -14.56 7.86 -5.66
CA VAL A 168 -13.44 6.94 -5.47
C VAL A 168 -13.60 6.24 -4.12
N GLU A 169 -13.51 4.92 -4.12
CA GLU A 169 -13.32 4.12 -2.92
C GLU A 169 -11.85 3.72 -2.84
N MET A 170 -11.16 4.16 -1.80
CA MET A 170 -9.78 3.80 -1.52
C MET A 170 -9.75 2.73 -0.45
N THR A 171 -9.05 1.63 -0.74
CA THR A 171 -8.70 0.61 0.25
C THR A 171 -7.19 0.47 0.31
N THR A 172 -6.62 0.37 1.51
CA THR A 172 -5.19 0.12 1.69
C THR A 172 -4.94 -1.25 2.29
N HIS A 173 -3.77 -1.84 2.03
CA HIS A 173 -3.37 -3.13 2.59
C HIS A 173 -1.92 -3.10 3.06
N ALA A 174 -1.65 -3.67 4.23
CA ALA A 174 -0.32 -3.81 4.79
C ALA A 174 -0.20 -5.05 5.69
N TRP A 175 1.01 -5.61 5.71
CA TRP A 175 1.37 -6.80 6.47
C TRP A 175 2.68 -6.58 7.22
N ASN A 176 2.93 -7.41 8.23
CA ASN A 176 4.08 -7.27 9.13
C ASN A 176 5.08 -8.42 9.05
N PHE A 177 5.05 -9.20 7.96
CA PHE A 177 6.08 -10.21 7.71
C PHE A 177 7.34 -9.57 7.12
N PRO A 178 8.54 -10.14 7.35
CA PRO A 178 9.81 -9.54 6.90
C PRO A 178 9.91 -9.25 5.39
N PHE A 179 9.16 -9.97 4.55
CA PHE A 179 9.15 -9.75 3.09
C PHE A 179 8.04 -8.79 2.62
N THR A 180 7.12 -8.39 3.51
CA THR A 180 6.00 -7.47 3.23
C THR A 180 6.02 -6.19 4.05
N GLU A 181 6.82 -6.12 5.12
CA GLU A 181 6.86 -4.99 6.05
C GLU A 181 7.39 -3.68 5.45
N SER A 182 7.94 -3.72 4.24
CA SER A 182 8.57 -2.57 3.57
C SER A 182 7.66 -1.85 2.55
N PHE A 183 6.35 -2.15 2.55
CA PHE A 183 5.41 -1.50 1.65
C PHE A 183 3.97 -1.42 2.18
N GLY A 184 3.21 -0.48 1.63
CA GLY A 184 1.76 -0.43 1.69
C GLY A 184 1.16 -0.40 0.28
N ILE A 185 0.04 -1.08 0.08
CA ILE A 185 -0.69 -1.12 -1.20
C ILE A 185 -1.94 -0.24 -1.11
N LEU A 186 -2.22 0.53 -2.15
CA LEU A 186 -3.36 1.44 -2.26
C LEU A 186 -4.18 1.04 -3.49
N ASN A 187 -5.41 0.60 -3.26
CA ASN A 187 -6.41 0.31 -4.28
C ASN A 187 -7.36 1.48 -4.44
N PHE A 188 -7.62 1.89 -5.68
CA PHE A 188 -8.60 2.92 -6.01
C PHE A 188 -9.65 2.33 -6.95
N ASP A 189 -10.87 2.18 -6.43
CA ASP A 189 -12.06 1.90 -7.24
C ASP A 189 -12.69 3.23 -7.66
N ILE A 190 -12.45 3.60 -8.92
CA ILE A 190 -12.87 4.86 -9.53
C ILE A 190 -14.19 4.63 -10.26
N ILE A 191 -15.25 5.24 -9.75
CA ILE A 191 -16.63 5.01 -10.17
C ILE A 191 -17.15 6.24 -10.93
N ASN A 192 -17.59 6.03 -12.17
CA ASN A 192 -18.25 7.08 -12.94
C ASN A 192 -19.71 7.22 -12.51
N LEU A 193 -20.02 8.26 -11.74
CA LEU A 193 -21.36 8.62 -11.30
C LEU A 193 -22.08 9.58 -12.26
N SER A 194 -21.40 10.09 -13.29
CA SER A 194 -22.03 10.92 -14.30
C SER A 194 -23.01 10.11 -15.17
N ASP A 195 -23.82 10.80 -15.96
CA ASP A 195 -24.73 10.19 -16.92
C ASP A 195 -24.07 9.91 -18.28
N GLN A 196 -22.78 10.21 -18.42
CA GLN A 196 -22.03 10.14 -19.67
C GLN A 196 -20.74 9.32 -19.52
N PRO A 197 -20.26 8.70 -20.61
CA PRO A 197 -18.99 7.99 -20.59
C PRO A 197 -17.80 8.96 -20.47
N TRP A 198 -16.73 8.47 -19.87
CA TRP A 198 -15.40 9.04 -20.00
C TRP A 198 -14.63 8.30 -21.09
N ASP A 199 -13.87 9.03 -21.90
CA ASP A 199 -13.03 8.48 -22.97
C ASP A 199 -11.55 8.72 -22.65
N SER A 200 -10.69 7.80 -23.08
CA SER A 200 -9.24 7.92 -23.03
C SER A 200 -8.74 8.26 -21.62
N VAL A 201 -9.18 7.49 -20.64
CA VAL A 201 -8.96 7.81 -19.23
C VAL A 201 -7.50 7.50 -18.86
N TYR A 202 -6.86 8.38 -18.12
CA TYR A 202 -5.59 8.13 -17.46
C TYR A 202 -5.78 8.21 -15.96
N VAL A 203 -5.08 7.33 -15.24
CA VAL A 203 -5.02 7.37 -13.78
C VAL A 203 -3.56 7.40 -13.39
N GLY A 204 -3.18 8.31 -12.49
CA GLY A 204 -1.80 8.42 -12.05
C GLY A 204 -1.68 8.83 -10.59
N MET A 205 -0.52 8.49 -10.02
CA MET A 205 -0.14 9.00 -8.71
C MET A 205 0.83 10.16 -8.91
N TYR A 206 0.38 11.38 -8.61
CA TYR A 206 1.29 12.51 -8.40
C TYR A 206 2.12 12.24 -7.16
N HIS A 207 3.40 12.63 -7.17
CA HIS A 207 4.25 12.46 -5.99
C HIS A 207 5.39 13.48 -5.90
N ASP A 208 5.54 14.04 -4.71
CA ASP A 208 6.74 14.75 -4.27
C ASP A 208 7.57 13.80 -3.39
N LEU A 209 8.23 12.83 -4.04
CA LEU A 209 9.12 11.89 -3.37
C LEU A 209 10.38 12.63 -2.93
N VAL A 210 10.70 12.54 -1.64
CA VAL A 210 11.87 13.18 -1.05
C VAL A 210 12.43 12.31 0.05
N VAL A 211 13.72 11.95 -0.07
CA VAL A 211 14.38 11.07 0.89
C VAL A 211 15.30 11.89 1.77
N ARG A 212 14.86 12.22 2.99
CA ARG A 212 15.63 13.02 3.97
C ARG A 212 15.28 12.60 5.39
N ASN A 213 16.25 12.70 6.29
CA ASN A 213 15.99 12.49 7.71
C ASN A 213 15.52 13.79 8.37
N VAL A 214 14.29 13.84 8.88
CA VAL A 214 13.70 15.04 9.49
C VAL A 214 14.29 15.39 10.85
N ASN A 215 14.99 14.45 11.50
CA ASN A 215 15.64 14.65 12.79
C ASN A 215 17.07 15.19 12.67
N THR A 216 17.80 14.82 11.61
CA THR A 216 19.21 15.21 11.42
C THR A 216 19.43 16.29 10.36
N THR A 217 18.48 16.49 9.44
CA THR A 217 18.60 17.49 8.38
C THR A 217 18.35 18.89 8.91
N THR A 218 19.34 19.78 8.72
CA THR A 218 19.22 21.21 9.10
C THR A 218 18.78 22.12 7.95
N GLU A 219 18.86 21.65 6.71
CA GLU A 219 18.45 22.41 5.52
C GLU A 219 16.93 22.69 5.53
N THR A 220 16.56 23.86 5.00
CA THR A 220 15.16 24.34 5.00
C THR A 220 14.73 24.83 3.62
N GLY A 221 13.41 24.96 3.41
CA GLY A 221 12.85 25.39 2.13
C GLY A 221 13.32 24.49 0.98
N GLY A 222 13.58 25.08 -0.19
CA GLY A 222 14.02 24.32 -1.37
C GLY A 222 15.31 23.51 -1.18
N ALA A 223 16.19 23.88 -0.25
CA ALA A 223 17.43 23.15 0.03
C ALA A 223 17.19 21.78 0.68
N PHE A 224 16.02 21.58 1.31
CA PHE A 224 15.62 20.28 1.83
C PHE A 224 15.32 19.30 0.69
N PHE A 225 14.61 19.77 -0.35
CA PHE A 225 14.08 18.95 -1.44
C PHE A 225 15.05 18.76 -2.60
N ASN A 226 15.99 19.69 -2.81
CA ASN A 226 16.82 19.71 -4.00
C ASN A 226 17.99 18.70 -4.01
N LYS A 227 18.03 17.77 -3.05
CA LYS A 227 19.08 16.74 -2.91
C LYS A 227 18.69 15.39 -3.49
N ASN A 228 17.46 15.23 -3.97
CA ASN A 228 16.99 13.95 -4.48
C ASN A 228 17.70 13.55 -5.77
N GLY A 229 18.05 12.27 -5.86
CA GLY A 229 18.15 11.57 -7.14
C GLY A 229 16.85 10.82 -7.37
N ILE A 230 16.38 10.79 -8.61
CA ILE A 230 15.16 10.09 -9.02
C ILE A 230 15.46 9.12 -10.16
N GLY A 231 14.78 7.99 -10.16
CA GLY A 231 14.79 7.08 -11.30
C GLY A 231 13.45 6.40 -11.51
N PHE A 232 13.40 5.53 -12.52
CA PHE A 232 12.26 4.67 -12.80
C PHE A 232 12.75 3.27 -13.17
N LEU A 233 12.00 2.26 -12.77
CA LEU A 233 12.26 0.85 -13.05
C LEU A 233 11.18 0.32 -13.98
N ASP A 234 11.46 0.30 -15.29
CA ASP A 234 10.47 -0.02 -16.32
C ASP A 234 9.88 -1.44 -16.16
N SER A 235 10.67 -2.41 -15.71
CA SER A 235 10.21 -3.79 -15.47
C SER A 235 9.24 -3.93 -14.29
N LEU A 236 9.16 -2.91 -13.43
CA LEU A 236 8.37 -2.89 -12.20
C LEU A 236 7.41 -1.69 -12.15
N GLN A 237 7.36 -0.88 -13.21
CA GLN A 237 6.53 0.32 -13.32
C GLN A 237 6.61 1.23 -12.10
N ALA A 238 7.83 1.45 -11.60
CA ALA A 238 8.08 2.11 -10.32
C ALA A 238 8.96 3.34 -10.45
N SER A 239 8.45 4.51 -10.05
CA SER A 239 9.24 5.72 -9.82
C SER A 239 9.85 5.66 -8.43
N TYR A 240 11.14 5.95 -8.31
CA TYR A 240 11.85 5.93 -7.02
C TYR A 240 12.69 7.17 -6.81
N ALA A 241 12.91 7.52 -5.55
CA ALA A 241 13.82 8.56 -5.11
C ALA A 241 14.80 8.05 -4.07
N PHE A 242 15.94 8.73 -3.97
CA PHE A 242 16.94 8.54 -2.92
C PHE A 242 17.62 9.87 -2.63
N ASN A 243 18.25 9.96 -1.46
CA ASN A 243 19.09 11.09 -1.13
C ASN A 243 20.38 10.98 -1.94
N ALA A 244 20.59 11.85 -2.93
CA ALA A 244 21.81 11.81 -3.74
C ALA A 244 22.88 12.76 -3.17
N GLY A 245 22.48 13.97 -2.76
CA GLY A 245 23.40 15.06 -2.42
C GLY A 245 23.33 15.61 -1.00
N GLY A 246 22.55 15.02 -0.10
CA GLY A 246 22.41 15.49 1.29
C GLY A 246 23.64 15.18 2.14
N ALA A 247 24.14 16.17 2.88
CA ALA A 247 25.36 16.03 3.70
C ALA A 247 25.11 15.48 5.11
N GLU A 248 23.85 15.29 5.52
CA GLU A 248 23.48 14.75 6.83
C GLU A 248 23.82 13.26 6.93
N GLU A 249 24.21 12.82 8.13
CA GLU A 249 24.32 11.39 8.43
C GLU A 249 22.93 10.80 8.63
N THR A 250 22.61 9.80 7.84
CA THR A 250 21.33 9.10 7.80
C THR A 250 21.54 7.72 7.20
N LEU A 251 20.60 6.80 7.44
CA LEU A 251 20.47 5.61 6.62
C LEU A 251 20.28 6.02 5.16
N ASN A 252 20.97 5.32 4.27
CA ASN A 252 20.75 5.44 2.84
C ASN A 252 19.61 4.49 2.46
N THR A 253 18.54 5.07 1.95
CA THR A 253 17.30 4.35 1.61
C THR A 253 16.80 4.80 0.23
N TYR A 254 15.87 4.01 -0.29
CA TYR A 254 15.03 4.33 -1.43
C TYR A 254 13.58 4.37 -0.98
N GLY A 255 12.82 5.27 -1.58
CA GLY A 255 11.36 5.29 -1.51
C GLY A 255 10.78 5.33 -2.92
N SER A 256 9.67 4.65 -3.14
CA SER A 256 9.11 4.49 -4.48
C SER A 256 7.59 4.41 -4.49
N ILE A 257 7.03 4.71 -5.66
CA ILE A 257 5.62 4.48 -6.01
C ILE A 257 5.59 3.64 -7.26
N ALA A 258 4.90 2.50 -7.19
CA ALA A 258 4.78 1.54 -8.28
C ALA A 258 3.32 1.35 -8.69
N ILE A 259 3.09 1.12 -9.98
CA ILE A 259 1.81 0.63 -10.48
C ILE A 259 1.85 -0.89 -10.43
N LEU A 260 0.93 -1.50 -9.68
CA LEU A 260 0.82 -2.96 -9.65
C LEU A 260 -0.07 -3.44 -10.79
N GLY A 261 -1.26 -2.87 -10.95
CA GLY A 261 -2.16 -3.26 -12.03
C GLY A 261 -3.47 -2.50 -11.97
N ALA A 262 -4.34 -2.80 -12.93
CA ALA A 262 -5.67 -2.22 -13.01
C ALA A 262 -6.66 -3.22 -13.60
N GLU A 263 -7.94 -3.04 -13.30
CA GLU A 263 -9.05 -3.79 -13.88
C GLU A 263 -9.95 -2.82 -14.63
N TRP A 264 -9.97 -2.94 -15.95
CA TRP A 264 -10.77 -2.10 -16.84
C TRP A 264 -12.13 -2.77 -17.13
N PRO A 265 -13.26 -2.08 -16.85
CA PRO A 265 -14.58 -2.60 -17.20
C PRO A 265 -14.79 -2.54 -18.71
N VAL A 266 -15.23 -3.64 -19.32
CA VAL A 266 -15.54 -3.68 -20.75
C VAL A 266 -16.97 -3.12 -20.96
N PRO A 267 -17.13 -1.95 -21.61
CA PRO A 267 -18.42 -1.26 -21.65
C PRO A 267 -19.54 -2.12 -22.25
N GLY A 268 -20.70 -2.13 -21.57
CA GLY A 268 -21.87 -2.88 -22.00
C GLY A 268 -21.83 -4.38 -21.68
N THR A 269 -20.86 -4.81 -20.88
CA THR A 269 -20.73 -6.19 -20.39
C THR A 269 -20.51 -6.20 -18.87
N ASN A 270 -20.50 -7.39 -18.26
CA ASN A 270 -20.06 -7.56 -16.87
C ASN A 270 -18.59 -8.03 -16.77
N GLU A 271 -17.86 -8.04 -17.89
CA GLU A 271 -16.46 -8.45 -17.94
C GLU A 271 -15.56 -7.33 -17.45
N ARG A 272 -14.54 -7.69 -16.67
CA ARG A 272 -13.39 -6.84 -16.40
C ARG A 272 -12.16 -7.46 -17.04
N ARG A 273 -11.32 -6.62 -17.63
CA ARG A 273 -10.05 -7.02 -18.23
C ARG A 273 -8.91 -6.44 -17.42
N PHE A 274 -7.94 -7.29 -17.12
CA PHE A 274 -6.68 -6.83 -16.55
C PHE A 274 -6.01 -5.85 -17.50
N PHE A 275 -5.54 -4.73 -16.97
CA PHE A 275 -4.96 -3.62 -17.71
C PHE A 275 -3.59 -3.30 -17.12
N HIS A 276 -2.55 -3.80 -17.78
CA HIS A 276 -1.17 -3.65 -17.35
C HIS A 276 -0.23 -3.86 -18.55
N PRO A 277 0.95 -3.22 -18.61
CA PRO A 277 1.90 -3.41 -19.72
C PRO A 277 2.31 -4.87 -20.01
N SER A 278 2.11 -5.81 -19.07
CA SER A 278 2.36 -7.25 -19.30
C SER A 278 1.44 -7.87 -20.34
N VAL A 279 0.24 -7.32 -20.54
CA VAL A 279 -0.75 -7.78 -21.52
C VAL A 279 -0.90 -6.81 -22.70
N ALA A 280 0.08 -5.91 -22.90
CA ALA A 280 0.03 -4.89 -23.95
C ALA A 280 -0.15 -5.48 -25.36
N ASP A 281 0.53 -6.58 -25.66
CA ASP A 281 0.43 -7.25 -26.95
C ASP A 281 -0.97 -7.81 -27.21
N GLU A 282 -1.67 -8.28 -26.17
CA GLU A 282 -3.04 -8.79 -26.29
C GLU A 282 -4.02 -7.67 -26.66
N TYR A 283 -3.90 -6.51 -26.01
CA TYR A 283 -4.69 -5.32 -26.36
C TYR A 283 -4.44 -4.90 -27.81
N ALA A 284 -3.17 -4.91 -28.26
CA ALA A 284 -2.83 -4.60 -29.64
C ALA A 284 -3.46 -5.59 -30.63
N MET A 285 -3.45 -6.89 -30.32
CA MET A 285 -4.09 -7.94 -31.14
C MET A 285 -5.60 -7.76 -31.23
N ASP A 286 -6.23 -7.31 -30.15
CA ASP A 286 -7.66 -6.99 -30.08
C ASP A 286 -8.03 -5.65 -30.74
N GLY A 287 -7.05 -4.91 -31.28
CA GLY A 287 -7.27 -3.59 -31.88
C GLY A 287 -7.57 -2.48 -30.88
N LEU A 288 -7.24 -2.70 -29.61
CA LEU A 288 -7.34 -1.71 -28.54
C LEU A 288 -6.00 -0.99 -28.34
N THR A 289 -6.04 0.20 -27.74
CA THR A 289 -4.83 0.91 -27.32
C THR A 289 -4.13 0.11 -26.22
N PRO A 290 -2.85 -0.26 -26.37
CA PRO A 290 -2.14 -1.02 -25.36
C PRO A 290 -1.96 -0.22 -24.05
N PRO A 291 -2.09 -0.86 -22.88
CA PRO A 291 -1.69 -0.27 -21.61
C PRO A 291 -0.22 0.11 -21.61
N TYR A 292 0.08 1.35 -21.19
CA TYR A 292 1.44 1.79 -20.94
C TYR A 292 1.53 2.64 -19.67
N VAL A 293 2.75 2.74 -19.13
CA VAL A 293 3.10 3.60 -18.00
C VAL A 293 4.19 4.56 -18.45
N ASN A 294 3.88 5.86 -18.43
CA ASN A 294 4.78 6.91 -18.90
C ASN A 294 5.05 7.91 -17.77
N PRO A 295 6.03 7.65 -16.89
CA PRO A 295 6.30 8.55 -15.78
C PRO A 295 6.76 9.93 -16.29
N ARG A 296 6.40 10.97 -15.55
CA ARG A 296 6.74 12.36 -15.84
C ARG A 296 7.37 13.03 -14.65
N TRP A 297 8.27 13.98 -14.94
CA TRP A 297 8.81 14.87 -13.93
C TRP A 297 8.90 16.31 -14.41
N TRP A 298 8.76 17.25 -13.48
CA TRP A 298 8.94 18.68 -13.70
C TRP A 298 9.62 19.32 -12.50
N LEU A 299 10.23 20.50 -12.70
CA LEU A 299 10.92 21.19 -11.62
C LEU A 299 9.91 21.82 -10.68
N PHE A 300 10.14 21.67 -9.37
CA PHE A 300 9.38 22.43 -8.39
C PHE A 300 9.50 23.91 -8.67
N SER A 301 10.62 24.52 -9.07
CA SER A 301 10.67 25.98 -9.30
C SER A 301 9.92 26.48 -10.54
N GLY A 302 9.36 25.59 -11.36
CA GLY A 302 9.09 25.89 -12.77
C GLY A 302 10.34 25.68 -13.61
N GLY A 303 10.16 25.21 -14.85
CA GLY A 303 11.22 24.82 -15.78
C GLY A 303 11.06 25.50 -17.14
N ALA A 304 11.81 25.04 -18.14
CA ALA A 304 11.56 25.42 -19.53
C ALA A 304 10.60 24.42 -20.18
N ASP A 305 9.74 24.90 -21.06
CA ASP A 305 8.89 24.08 -21.94
C ASP A 305 8.12 22.96 -21.20
N GLN A 306 8.43 21.70 -21.50
CA GLN A 306 7.78 20.49 -20.98
C GLN A 306 8.23 20.08 -19.57
N LEU A 307 9.06 20.91 -18.91
CA LEU A 307 9.50 20.74 -17.52
C LEU A 307 8.85 21.75 -16.57
N ASN A 308 7.87 22.52 -17.05
CA ASN A 308 7.07 23.41 -16.22
C ASN A 308 6.03 22.66 -15.39
N ARG A 309 5.58 23.28 -14.29
CA ARG A 309 4.45 22.75 -13.53
C ARG A 309 3.19 22.80 -14.42
N PRO A 310 2.46 21.69 -14.61
CA PRO A 310 1.16 21.73 -15.29
C PRO A 310 0.15 22.48 -14.42
N THR A 311 -0.65 23.35 -15.03
CA THR A 311 -1.64 24.19 -14.32
C THR A 311 -3.07 23.94 -14.78
N ALA A 312 -3.31 23.96 -16.09
CA ALA A 312 -4.60 23.67 -16.69
C ALA A 312 -4.80 22.17 -16.95
N ASP A 313 -6.05 21.74 -17.10
CA ASP A 313 -6.39 20.33 -17.31
C ASP A 313 -5.80 19.77 -18.61
N ASP A 314 -5.74 20.56 -19.69
CA ASP A 314 -5.05 20.18 -20.93
C ASP A 314 -3.57 19.86 -20.70
N ASP A 315 -2.88 20.65 -19.86
CA ASP A 315 -1.48 20.42 -19.52
C ASP A 315 -1.31 19.18 -18.65
N LYS A 316 -2.13 19.04 -17.60
CA LYS A 316 -2.11 17.88 -16.70
C LYS A 316 -2.35 16.59 -17.50
N TYR A 317 -3.36 16.58 -18.35
CA TYR A 317 -3.73 15.44 -19.19
C TYR A 317 -2.63 15.09 -20.20
N ARG A 318 -2.03 16.10 -20.84
CA ARG A 318 -0.87 15.90 -21.71
C ARG A 318 0.31 15.27 -20.97
N TYR A 319 0.55 15.63 -19.71
CA TYR A 319 1.60 15.01 -18.90
C TYR A 319 1.26 13.54 -18.62
N MET A 320 0.01 13.21 -18.32
CA MET A 320 -0.40 11.81 -18.15
C MET A 320 -0.21 10.98 -19.44
N ALA A 321 -0.48 11.57 -20.60
CA ALA A 321 -0.49 10.87 -21.88
C ALA A 321 0.87 10.80 -22.60
N THR A 322 1.70 11.84 -22.48
CA THR A 322 2.91 11.98 -23.32
C THR A 322 4.17 11.72 -22.51
N PRO A 323 5.06 10.78 -22.90
CA PRO A 323 6.31 10.56 -22.18
C PRO A 323 7.27 11.75 -22.31
N TYR A 324 8.26 11.82 -21.42
CA TYR A 324 9.40 12.75 -21.54
C TYR A 324 10.74 12.01 -21.50
N PRO A 325 11.65 12.29 -22.45
CA PRO A 325 11.45 13.08 -23.67
C PRO A 325 10.36 12.50 -24.58
N ASN A 326 9.69 13.34 -25.38
CA ASN A 326 8.66 12.86 -26.30
C ASN A 326 9.34 12.31 -27.58
N PRO A 327 9.22 11.00 -27.91
CA PRO A 327 9.86 10.41 -29.08
C PRO A 327 9.45 11.09 -30.40
N ALA A 328 8.24 11.66 -30.47
CA ALA A 328 7.75 12.36 -31.66
C ALA A 328 8.52 13.65 -31.99
N LEU A 329 9.40 14.13 -31.10
CA LEU A 329 10.21 15.33 -31.29
C LEU A 329 11.62 15.05 -31.86
N PHE A 330 11.97 13.78 -32.09
CA PHE A 330 13.29 13.38 -32.56
C PHE A 330 13.24 12.91 -34.01
N GLY A 331 14.31 13.16 -34.77
CA GLY A 331 14.39 12.79 -36.19
C GLY A 331 14.74 11.32 -36.41
N SER A 332 15.21 10.63 -35.36
CA SER A 332 15.51 9.19 -35.38
C SER A 332 15.47 8.57 -33.98
N ASP A 333 15.33 7.25 -33.93
CA ASP A 333 15.37 6.48 -32.68
C ASP A 333 16.70 6.67 -31.92
N ALA A 334 17.82 6.78 -32.63
CA ALA A 334 19.14 6.97 -32.01
C ALA A 334 19.23 8.32 -31.27
N GLU A 335 18.66 9.38 -31.86
CA GLU A 335 18.59 10.70 -31.20
C GLU A 335 17.69 10.66 -29.96
N TYR A 336 16.54 9.99 -30.06
CA TYR A 336 15.64 9.80 -28.93
C TYR A 336 16.29 9.00 -27.79
N GLN A 337 16.94 7.87 -28.09
CA GLN A 337 17.59 7.04 -27.07
C GLN A 337 18.71 7.80 -26.36
N ALA A 338 19.54 8.56 -27.09
CA ALA A 338 20.57 9.40 -26.48
C ALA A 338 19.97 10.47 -25.54
N ALA A 339 18.87 11.10 -25.94
CA ALA A 339 18.17 12.09 -25.11
C ALA A 339 17.49 11.45 -23.89
N PHE A 340 16.92 10.24 -24.06
CA PHE A 340 16.29 9.48 -22.99
C PHE A 340 17.32 9.03 -21.94
N GLU A 341 18.47 8.50 -22.36
CA GLU A 341 19.57 8.13 -21.47
C GLU A 341 20.10 9.35 -20.70
N ALA A 342 20.33 10.47 -21.39
CA ALA A 342 20.76 11.72 -20.77
C ALA A 342 19.72 12.24 -19.75
N TRP A 343 18.43 12.11 -20.06
CA TRP A 343 17.36 12.47 -19.15
C TRP A 343 17.36 11.59 -17.88
N ARG A 344 17.51 10.28 -18.03
CA ARG A 344 17.56 9.33 -16.90
C ARG A 344 18.81 9.53 -16.04
N GLU A 345 19.95 9.87 -16.63
CA GLU A 345 21.16 10.24 -15.88
C GLU A 345 20.94 11.54 -15.09
N ARG A 346 20.33 12.55 -15.73
CA ARG A 346 20.05 13.84 -15.10
C ARG A 346 19.15 13.71 -13.87
N LEU A 347 18.04 12.97 -13.98
CA LEU A 347 17.15 12.72 -12.85
C LEU A 347 17.88 12.08 -11.66
N ARG A 348 18.80 11.13 -11.91
CA ARG A 348 19.55 10.44 -10.85
C ARG A 348 20.63 11.31 -10.21
N THR A 349 21.17 12.29 -10.93
CA THR A 349 22.37 13.03 -10.50
C THR A 349 22.15 14.50 -10.15
N ASP A 350 21.02 15.11 -10.53
CA ASP A 350 20.73 16.52 -10.25
C ASP A 350 20.79 16.86 -8.75
N GLY A 351 20.46 15.92 -7.87
CA GLY A 351 20.57 16.08 -6.42
C GLY A 351 21.99 16.40 -5.93
N LEU A 352 23.03 15.94 -6.65
CA LEU A 352 24.45 16.18 -6.32
C LEU A 352 24.85 17.65 -6.44
N SER A 353 24.15 18.40 -7.31
CA SER A 353 24.39 19.82 -7.55
C SER A 353 23.28 20.72 -7.00
N ALA A 354 22.46 20.18 -6.09
CA ALA A 354 21.32 20.88 -5.49
C ALA A 354 20.26 21.33 -6.54
N ALA A 355 20.11 20.56 -7.61
CA ALA A 355 19.14 20.77 -8.69
C ALA A 355 18.02 19.69 -8.70
N GLY A 356 18.02 18.76 -7.75
CA GLY A 356 17.16 17.57 -7.72
C GLY A 356 15.73 17.79 -7.20
N ASN A 357 15.21 19.02 -7.22
CA ASN A 357 13.86 19.31 -6.71
C ASN A 357 12.80 18.99 -7.79
N TRP A 358 12.65 17.70 -8.05
CA TRP A 358 11.78 17.12 -9.06
C TRP A 358 10.46 16.67 -8.46
N ILE A 359 9.38 17.04 -9.12
CA ILE A 359 8.03 16.54 -8.85
C ILE A 359 7.69 15.50 -9.88
N GLY A 360 7.12 14.37 -9.44
CA GLY A 360 6.82 13.24 -10.29
C GLY A 360 5.32 12.97 -10.46
N LEU A 361 5.00 12.24 -11.52
CA LEU A 361 3.70 11.66 -11.80
C LEU A 361 3.95 10.28 -12.42
N THR A 362 3.31 9.24 -11.89
CA THR A 362 3.39 7.88 -12.45
C THR A 362 1.99 7.48 -12.95
N PRO A 363 1.67 7.73 -14.23
CA PRO A 363 0.36 7.46 -14.82
C PRO A 363 0.31 6.14 -15.61
N ILE A 364 -0.86 5.50 -15.64
CA ILE A 364 -1.22 4.40 -16.53
C ILE A 364 -2.43 4.79 -17.39
N GLY A 365 -2.42 4.37 -18.65
CA GLY A 365 -3.53 4.56 -19.58
C GLY A 365 -3.09 4.48 -21.05
N PRO A 366 -3.91 4.99 -21.98
CA PRO A 366 -5.30 5.36 -21.76
C PRO A 366 -6.16 4.10 -21.61
N PHE A 367 -6.97 4.05 -20.56
CA PHE A 367 -8.11 3.14 -20.52
C PHE A 367 -9.10 3.59 -21.61
N PRO A 368 -9.57 2.70 -22.51
CA PRO A 368 -10.31 3.13 -23.69
C PRO A 368 -11.57 3.95 -23.36
N ARG A 369 -12.38 3.46 -22.42
CA ARG A 369 -13.66 4.08 -22.06
C ARG A 369 -14.16 3.58 -20.72
N VAL A 370 -14.77 4.43 -19.91
CA VAL A 370 -15.46 4.07 -18.66
C VAL A 370 -16.90 4.57 -18.76
N ALA A 371 -17.90 3.67 -18.84
CA ALA A 371 -19.29 4.08 -18.99
C ALA A 371 -19.87 4.60 -17.67
N ALA A 372 -21.02 5.27 -17.75
CA ALA A 372 -21.78 5.68 -16.58
C ALA A 372 -22.13 4.45 -15.73
N GLY A 373 -21.81 4.50 -14.44
CA GLY A 373 -22.00 3.42 -13.46
C GLY A 373 -20.86 2.40 -13.41
N ASP A 374 -19.92 2.40 -14.35
CA ASP A 374 -18.79 1.47 -14.35
C ASP A 374 -17.75 1.84 -13.28
N THR A 375 -17.00 0.84 -12.84
CA THR A 375 -15.88 0.98 -11.90
C THR A 375 -14.57 0.60 -12.59
N LEU A 376 -13.64 1.54 -12.67
CA LEU A 376 -12.25 1.33 -13.05
C LEU A 376 -11.40 1.15 -11.78
N SER A 377 -10.74 0.02 -11.63
CA SER A 377 -9.87 -0.24 -10.47
C SER A 377 -8.41 -0.02 -10.84
N VAL A 378 -7.65 0.73 -10.04
CA VAL A 378 -6.20 0.92 -10.23
C VAL A 378 -5.47 0.77 -8.90
N THR A 379 -4.37 0.02 -8.90
CA THR A 379 -3.60 -0.30 -7.70
C THR A 379 -2.17 0.25 -7.78
N PHE A 380 -1.78 0.97 -6.73
CA PHE A 380 -0.42 1.46 -6.52
C PHE A 380 0.21 0.82 -5.27
N ALA A 381 1.53 0.84 -5.18
CA ALA A 381 2.25 0.51 -3.96
C ALA A 381 3.25 1.59 -3.61
N LEU A 382 3.33 1.96 -2.33
CA LEU A 382 4.44 2.72 -1.77
C LEU A 382 5.43 1.72 -1.17
N VAL A 383 6.64 1.67 -1.73
CA VAL A 383 7.66 0.66 -1.37
C VAL A 383 8.97 1.35 -1.01
N ALA A 384 9.54 0.98 0.13
CA ALA A 384 10.83 1.46 0.58
C ALA A 384 11.85 0.32 0.70
N ALA A 385 13.14 0.68 0.72
CA ALA A 385 14.22 -0.27 0.98
C ALA A 385 15.47 0.44 1.48
N GLN A 386 16.25 -0.21 2.34
CA GLN A 386 17.60 0.24 2.61
C GLN A 386 18.50 -0.05 1.41
N LYS A 387 19.52 0.79 1.18
CA LYS A 387 20.64 0.36 0.36
C LYS A 387 21.39 -0.77 1.07
N PRO A 388 22.04 -1.69 0.34
CA PRO A 388 22.97 -2.64 0.94
C PRO A 388 24.03 -1.99 1.82
N GLU A 389 24.56 -2.76 2.78
CA GLU A 389 25.57 -2.31 3.75
C GLU A 389 26.77 -1.64 3.09
N GLU A 390 27.24 -2.18 1.95
CA GLU A 390 28.35 -1.63 1.17
C GLU A 390 28.07 -0.22 0.58
N PHE A 391 26.81 0.20 0.54
CA PHE A 391 26.36 1.52 0.08
C PHE A 391 25.75 2.37 1.21
N GLN A 392 25.91 1.99 2.47
CA GLN A 392 25.57 2.84 3.61
C GLN A 392 26.64 3.92 3.83
N GLY A 393 26.28 4.96 4.60
CA GLY A 393 27.16 6.10 4.89
C GLY A 393 27.34 7.08 3.72
N GLN A 394 28.08 8.17 3.96
CA GLN A 394 28.17 9.29 3.01
C GLN A 394 28.65 8.90 1.60
N PRO A 395 29.68 8.06 1.40
CA PRO A 395 30.14 7.71 0.06
C PRO A 395 29.10 6.96 -0.78
N GLY A 396 28.24 6.14 -0.14
CA GLY A 396 27.23 5.33 -0.81
C GLY A 396 25.92 6.06 -1.12
N LYS A 397 25.72 7.24 -0.53
CA LYS A 397 24.50 8.04 -0.68
C LYS A 397 24.19 8.39 -2.14
N GLN A 398 25.20 8.91 -2.85
CA GLN A 398 25.09 9.28 -4.27
C GLN A 398 25.04 8.09 -5.25
N ILE A 399 25.38 6.87 -4.80
CA ILE A 399 25.53 5.72 -5.70
C ILE A 399 24.16 5.13 -6.04
N ASP A 400 23.83 5.06 -7.34
CA ASP A 400 22.59 4.45 -7.81
C ASP A 400 22.83 3.50 -8.99
N THR A 401 23.24 2.27 -8.66
CA THR A 401 23.45 1.14 -9.58
C THR A 401 22.45 0.01 -9.32
N ALA A 402 22.43 -1.00 -10.21
CA ALA A 402 21.60 -2.20 -10.03
C ALA A 402 21.89 -2.90 -8.69
N GLU A 403 23.16 -2.96 -8.28
CA GLU A 403 23.61 -3.56 -7.03
C GLU A 403 23.07 -2.78 -5.83
N SER A 404 23.15 -1.44 -5.87
CA SER A 404 22.60 -0.60 -4.79
C SER A 404 21.08 -0.70 -4.67
N ARG A 405 20.38 -0.93 -5.78
CA ARG A 405 18.91 -1.08 -5.83
C ARG A 405 18.41 -2.50 -5.55
N ARG A 406 19.27 -3.48 -5.28
CA ARG A 406 18.87 -4.90 -5.21
C ARG A 406 17.74 -5.15 -4.20
N PHE A 407 17.74 -4.48 -3.06
CA PHE A 407 16.68 -4.61 -2.05
C PHE A 407 15.40 -3.87 -2.44
N LEU A 408 15.50 -2.72 -3.10
CA LEU A 408 14.33 -2.03 -3.68
C LEU A 408 13.64 -2.91 -4.72
N VAL A 409 14.40 -3.49 -5.65
CA VAL A 409 13.89 -4.40 -6.69
C VAL A 409 13.24 -5.64 -6.05
N ALA A 410 13.85 -6.19 -4.99
CA ALA A 410 13.28 -7.33 -4.27
C ALA A 410 11.94 -6.97 -3.59
N ASN A 411 11.88 -5.84 -2.88
CA ASN A 411 10.68 -5.37 -2.18
C ASN A 411 9.55 -5.02 -3.14
N LEU A 412 9.86 -4.35 -4.26
CA LEU A 412 8.89 -4.10 -5.34
C LEU A 412 8.39 -5.41 -5.96
N GLY A 413 9.26 -6.39 -6.13
CA GLY A 413 8.88 -7.73 -6.59
C GLY A 413 7.93 -8.44 -5.60
N TRP A 414 8.12 -8.26 -4.29
CA TRP A 414 7.20 -8.77 -3.27
C TRP A 414 5.85 -8.05 -3.27
N ALA A 415 5.82 -6.73 -3.41
CA ALA A 415 4.58 -5.97 -3.55
C ALA A 415 3.79 -6.44 -4.79
N ARG A 416 4.47 -6.62 -5.93
CA ARG A 416 3.86 -7.15 -7.16
C ARG A 416 3.31 -8.56 -6.99
N ARG A 417 4.09 -9.48 -6.40
CA ARG A 417 3.63 -10.86 -6.13
C ARG A 417 2.45 -10.90 -5.17
N THR A 418 2.47 -10.07 -4.13
CA THR A 418 1.36 -9.93 -3.19
C THR A 418 0.09 -9.53 -3.93
N TYR A 419 0.15 -8.50 -4.78
CA TYR A 419 -1.00 -8.11 -5.61
C TYR A 419 -1.41 -9.16 -6.66
N ALA A 420 -0.44 -9.87 -7.24
CA ALA A 420 -0.72 -10.95 -8.19
C ALA A 420 -1.55 -12.06 -7.55
N GLY A 421 -1.20 -12.44 -6.32
CA GLY A 421 -1.76 -13.61 -5.64
C GLY A 421 -1.51 -14.87 -6.47
N GLU A 422 -2.59 -15.49 -6.93
CA GLU A 422 -2.57 -16.71 -7.76
C GLU A 422 -2.04 -16.50 -9.19
N ASP A 423 -2.05 -15.25 -9.69
CA ASP A 423 -1.67 -14.88 -11.06
C ASP A 423 -0.15 -15.00 -11.29
N ASN A 424 0.34 -16.21 -11.56
CA ASN A 424 1.76 -16.50 -11.62
C ASN A 424 2.43 -15.90 -12.86
N ASN A 425 1.68 -15.76 -13.96
CA ASN A 425 2.20 -15.19 -15.22
C ASN A 425 1.83 -13.72 -15.42
N TYR A 426 1.03 -13.14 -14.53
CA TYR A 426 0.63 -11.73 -14.52
C TYR A 426 -0.21 -11.33 -15.75
N ASN A 427 -1.11 -12.20 -16.17
CA ASN A 427 -2.03 -11.99 -17.30
C ASN A 427 -3.46 -11.64 -16.84
N GLY A 428 -3.73 -11.69 -15.52
CA GLY A 428 -5.03 -11.38 -14.92
C GLY A 428 -6.13 -12.41 -15.18
N ARG A 429 -5.77 -13.66 -15.48
CA ARG A 429 -6.69 -14.78 -15.70
C ARG A 429 -6.30 -15.94 -14.80
N LEU A 430 -7.28 -16.72 -14.38
CA LEU A 430 -7.05 -17.96 -13.64
C LEU A 430 -6.63 -19.08 -14.61
N ASP A 431 -5.35 -19.43 -14.62
CA ASP A 431 -4.80 -20.50 -15.46
C ASP A 431 -4.79 -21.87 -14.75
N PRO A 432 -4.70 -22.99 -15.49
CA PRO A 432 -4.65 -24.33 -14.90
C PRO A 432 -3.48 -24.48 -13.91
N GLY A 433 -3.82 -24.76 -12.65
CA GLY A 433 -2.85 -24.91 -11.55
C GLY A 433 -2.64 -23.66 -10.71
N GLU A 434 -3.29 -22.54 -11.05
CA GLU A 434 -3.26 -21.32 -10.26
C GLU A 434 -4.36 -21.26 -9.19
N ASP A 435 -5.48 -21.96 -9.36
CA ASP A 435 -6.58 -22.02 -8.38
C ASP A 435 -6.20 -22.89 -7.16
N ILE A 436 -5.58 -22.26 -6.16
CA ILE A 436 -5.02 -22.96 -4.99
C ILE A 436 -6.15 -23.45 -4.09
N ASN A 437 -7.22 -22.67 -3.95
CA ASN A 437 -8.32 -22.97 -3.03
C ASN A 437 -9.54 -23.64 -3.70
N GLY A 438 -9.56 -23.76 -5.03
CA GLY A 438 -10.58 -24.45 -5.80
C GLY A 438 -11.90 -23.67 -5.95
N ASN A 439 -11.89 -22.35 -5.78
CA ASN A 439 -13.09 -21.52 -5.82
C ASN A 439 -13.44 -21.05 -7.25
N GLY A 440 -12.56 -21.28 -8.24
CA GLY A 440 -12.75 -20.87 -9.63
C GLY A 440 -12.64 -19.35 -9.87
N VAL A 441 -12.03 -18.61 -8.95
CA VAL A 441 -11.79 -17.16 -8.99
C VAL A 441 -10.29 -16.91 -8.82
N LEU A 442 -9.74 -15.95 -9.57
CA LEU A 442 -8.36 -15.51 -9.39
C LEU A 442 -8.24 -14.66 -8.13
N ASP A 443 -7.60 -15.18 -7.09
CA ASP A 443 -7.44 -14.49 -5.82
C ASP A 443 -6.17 -13.63 -5.78
N ARG A 444 -6.33 -12.34 -5.46
CA ARG A 444 -5.24 -11.38 -5.23
C ARG A 444 -4.91 -11.27 -3.74
N TYR A 445 -3.74 -10.73 -3.40
CA TYR A 445 -3.29 -10.48 -2.01
C TYR A 445 -3.01 -11.74 -1.19
N LEU A 446 -2.70 -12.84 -1.87
CA LEU A 446 -2.22 -14.05 -1.23
C LEU A 446 -0.72 -13.94 -0.97
N ILE A 447 -0.33 -14.18 0.28
CA ILE A 447 1.07 -14.19 0.71
C ILE A 447 1.36 -15.42 1.54
N PRO A 448 2.62 -15.87 1.61
CA PRO A 448 2.97 -16.95 2.51
C PRO A 448 2.67 -16.54 3.94
N GLU A 449 1.98 -17.37 4.70
CA GLU A 449 1.69 -17.10 6.10
C GLU A 449 2.46 -18.07 6.99
N PRO A 450 3.07 -17.60 8.10
CA PRO A 450 3.60 -18.53 9.07
C PRO A 450 2.47 -19.42 9.60
N PRO A 451 2.77 -20.66 10.02
CA PRO A 451 1.77 -21.53 10.62
C PRO A 451 1.02 -20.85 11.77
N ALA A 452 -0.27 -21.13 11.90
CA ALA A 452 -1.11 -20.57 12.95
C ALA A 452 -0.48 -20.80 14.33
N ALA A 453 -0.50 -19.77 15.18
CA ALA A 453 0.03 -19.88 16.53
C ALA A 453 -0.67 -21.03 17.27
N PRO A 454 0.07 -21.97 17.89
CA PRO A 454 -0.55 -23.06 18.61
C PRO A 454 -1.29 -22.51 19.83
N GLY A 455 -2.37 -23.17 20.22
CA GLY A 455 -3.07 -22.86 21.44
C GLY A 455 -2.18 -23.12 22.65
N LEU A 456 -1.60 -22.07 23.22
CA LEU A 456 -0.71 -22.15 24.38
C LEU A 456 -1.48 -22.07 25.70
N ARG A 457 -1.07 -22.85 26.69
CA ARG A 457 -1.47 -22.72 28.09
C ARG A 457 -0.25 -22.80 29.00
N VAL A 458 -0.29 -22.02 30.07
CA VAL A 458 0.77 -21.97 31.08
C VAL A 458 0.19 -22.42 32.41
N GLU A 459 0.87 -23.35 33.07
CA GLU A 459 0.47 -23.90 34.37
C GLU A 459 1.61 -23.81 35.38
N PHE A 460 1.25 -23.61 36.65
CA PHE A 460 2.20 -23.69 37.76
C PHE A 460 2.15 -25.10 38.34
N GLU A 461 3.23 -25.84 38.17
CA GLU A 461 3.32 -27.25 38.56
C GLU A 461 4.50 -27.50 39.51
N ARG A 462 4.70 -28.77 39.86
CA ARG A 462 5.87 -29.23 40.58
C ARG A 462 6.59 -30.33 39.81
N ASP A 463 7.91 -30.23 39.72
CA ASP A 463 8.73 -31.26 39.08
C ASP A 463 8.83 -32.53 39.93
N SER A 464 9.55 -33.54 39.42
CA SER A 464 9.80 -34.82 40.11
C SER A 464 10.51 -34.70 41.47
N ASN A 465 11.10 -33.54 41.76
CA ASN A 465 11.78 -33.22 43.02
C ASN A 465 10.99 -32.23 43.90
N ASP A 466 9.69 -32.06 43.63
CA ASP A 466 8.79 -31.17 44.35
C ASP A 466 9.16 -29.67 44.25
N ARG A 467 9.93 -29.28 43.21
CA ARG A 467 10.29 -27.87 42.96
C ARG A 467 9.23 -27.21 42.09
N PRO A 468 8.87 -25.93 42.35
CA PRO A 468 7.91 -25.22 41.51
C PRO A 468 8.48 -25.02 40.11
N VAL A 469 7.69 -25.35 39.09
CA VAL A 469 8.01 -25.16 37.67
C VAL A 469 6.86 -24.47 36.96
N VAL A 470 7.16 -23.88 35.81
CA VAL A 470 6.18 -23.29 34.90
C VAL A 470 6.09 -24.22 33.70
N ALA A 471 5.00 -24.96 33.59
CA ALA A 471 4.78 -25.88 32.47
C ALA A 471 4.04 -25.15 31.34
N LEU A 472 4.60 -25.21 30.15
CA LEU A 472 3.99 -24.78 28.91
C LEU A 472 3.32 -25.98 28.25
N TYR A 473 2.04 -25.85 27.93
CA TYR A 473 1.27 -26.82 27.16
C TYR A 473 0.84 -26.21 25.84
N TRP A 474 0.97 -26.93 24.72
CA TRP A 474 0.44 -26.44 23.46
C TRP A 474 -0.21 -27.51 22.59
N ASP A 475 -1.14 -27.08 21.74
CA ASP A 475 -1.86 -27.93 20.79
C ASP A 475 -1.14 -28.07 19.43
N ARG A 476 -1.77 -28.81 18.51
CA ARG A 476 -1.24 -29.11 17.17
C ARG A 476 -1.76 -28.17 16.08
N THR A 477 -2.41 -27.06 16.41
CA THR A 477 -3.02 -26.15 15.42
C THR A 477 -2.01 -25.69 14.36
N ALA A 478 -0.77 -25.41 14.79
CA ALA A 478 0.32 -25.03 13.89
C ALA A 478 0.65 -26.12 12.86
N GLU A 479 0.56 -27.40 13.22
CA GLU A 479 0.91 -28.53 12.34
C GLU A 479 -0.11 -28.79 11.24
N GLU A 480 -1.34 -28.34 11.46
CA GLU A 480 -2.47 -28.48 10.54
C GLU A 480 -2.63 -27.27 9.61
N SER A 481 -1.85 -26.22 9.85
CA SER A 481 -1.86 -24.98 9.06
C SER A 481 -1.50 -25.27 7.61
N ILE A 482 -2.26 -24.69 6.70
CA ILE A 482 -2.06 -24.77 5.25
C ILE A 482 -1.58 -23.40 4.81
N ASP A 483 -0.41 -23.34 4.18
CA ASP A 483 0.12 -22.12 3.62
C ASP A 483 -0.79 -21.64 2.47
N PRO A 484 -1.31 -20.39 2.52
CA PRO A 484 -2.26 -19.88 1.52
C PRO A 484 -1.71 -19.79 0.09
N VAL A 485 -0.38 -19.79 -0.09
CA VAL A 485 0.27 -19.65 -1.41
C VAL A 485 0.60 -20.99 -2.05
N THR A 486 1.00 -21.98 -1.26
CA THR A 486 1.33 -23.31 -1.79
C THR A 486 0.15 -24.28 -1.71
N GLY A 487 -0.84 -24.00 -0.86
CA GLY A 487 -1.91 -24.95 -0.54
C GLY A 487 -1.41 -26.19 0.20
N THR A 488 -0.19 -26.15 0.75
CA THR A 488 0.44 -27.29 1.43
C THR A 488 0.60 -27.06 2.93
N ARG A 489 0.69 -28.14 3.71
CA ARG A 489 1.05 -28.06 5.14
C ARG A 489 2.57 -28.03 5.25
N ASP A 490 3.13 -26.84 5.40
CA ASP A 490 4.57 -26.57 5.39
C ASP A 490 5.16 -26.31 6.78
N PHE A 491 4.42 -26.63 7.86
CA PHE A 491 4.94 -26.56 9.23
C PHE A 491 6.23 -27.37 9.41
N GLU A 492 7.25 -26.74 10.00
CA GLU A 492 8.59 -27.31 10.16
C GLU A 492 8.96 -27.64 11.61
N GLY A 493 8.43 -26.92 12.61
CA GLY A 493 8.80 -27.14 14.00
C GLY A 493 8.36 -26.04 14.97
N TYR A 494 8.70 -26.23 16.24
CA TYR A 494 8.46 -25.31 17.33
C TYR A 494 9.77 -24.72 17.86
N ARG A 495 9.76 -23.41 18.16
CA ARG A 495 10.81 -22.74 18.92
C ARG A 495 10.22 -22.14 20.19
N VAL A 496 10.88 -22.40 21.32
CA VAL A 496 10.48 -21.89 22.63
C VAL A 496 11.49 -20.82 23.04
N TYR A 497 10.99 -19.61 23.26
CA TYR A 497 11.78 -18.47 23.71
C TYR A 497 11.39 -18.11 25.15
N ARG A 498 12.36 -17.66 25.93
CA ARG A 498 12.16 -17.24 27.31
C ARG A 498 12.95 -15.97 27.59
N SER A 499 12.29 -14.98 28.20
CA SER A 499 12.97 -13.82 28.79
C SER A 499 13.66 -14.20 30.11
N ASN A 500 14.68 -13.44 30.47
CA ASN A 500 15.37 -13.57 31.74
C ASN A 500 14.82 -12.57 32.78
N PRO A 501 14.92 -12.88 34.09
CA PRO A 501 14.57 -11.92 35.12
C PRO A 501 15.34 -10.60 34.96
N GLY A 502 14.62 -9.50 34.79
CA GLY A 502 15.19 -8.16 34.57
C GLY A 502 15.00 -7.61 33.16
N ASP A 503 14.64 -8.43 32.16
CA ASP A 503 14.36 -7.99 30.79
C ASP A 503 13.08 -7.14 30.70
N ASP A 504 12.20 -7.28 31.68
CA ASP A 504 10.99 -6.47 31.86
C ASP A 504 11.29 -5.01 32.25
N ARG A 505 12.48 -4.72 32.79
CA ARG A 505 12.83 -3.38 33.27
C ARG A 505 13.03 -2.35 32.16
N SER A 506 13.41 -2.81 30.97
CA SER A 506 13.57 -1.98 29.77
C SER A 506 12.27 -1.88 28.95
N GLY A 507 11.21 -2.62 29.31
CA GLY A 507 9.93 -2.61 28.60
C GLY A 507 9.91 -3.45 27.30
N ASP A 508 11.01 -4.13 26.97
CA ASP A 508 11.14 -4.94 25.75
C ASP A 508 11.49 -6.39 26.10
N ILE A 509 10.44 -7.18 26.33
CA ILE A 509 10.54 -8.58 26.74
C ILE A 509 10.78 -9.50 25.52
N LEU A 510 10.38 -9.08 24.32
CA LEU A 510 10.41 -9.90 23.11
C LEU A 510 11.79 -9.91 22.45
N TYR A 511 12.47 -8.75 22.33
CA TYR A 511 13.82 -8.72 21.77
C TYR A 511 14.89 -9.24 22.74
N GLY A 512 14.61 -9.23 24.05
CA GLY A 512 15.49 -9.83 25.07
C GLY A 512 15.35 -11.35 25.22
N ALA A 513 14.33 -11.97 24.63
CA ALA A 513 14.03 -13.39 24.81
C ALA A 513 15.11 -14.28 24.16
N SER A 514 15.62 -15.23 24.94
CA SER A 514 16.60 -16.21 24.47
C SER A 514 15.89 -17.50 24.01
N LEU A 515 16.35 -18.09 22.91
CA LEU A 515 15.91 -19.41 22.48
C LEU A 515 16.33 -20.45 23.53
N VAL A 516 15.36 -21.13 24.15
CA VAL A 516 15.62 -22.15 25.19
C VAL A 516 15.39 -23.58 24.70
N ALA A 517 14.58 -23.77 23.65
CA ALA A 517 14.38 -25.07 23.02
C ALA A 517 13.93 -24.93 21.56
N GLN A 518 14.25 -25.94 20.74
CA GLN A 518 13.80 -26.07 19.36
C GLN A 518 13.51 -27.54 19.03
N TYR A 519 12.34 -27.78 18.44
CA TYR A 519 11.85 -29.11 18.05
C TYR A 519 11.45 -29.07 16.58
N ASP A 520 12.14 -29.84 15.74
CA ASP A 520 11.91 -29.83 14.29
C ASP A 520 11.43 -31.18 13.77
N ARG A 521 10.60 -31.19 12.73
CA ARG A 521 10.14 -32.42 12.07
C ARG A 521 11.36 -33.23 11.58
N PRO A 522 11.42 -34.54 11.91
CA PRO A 522 12.52 -35.38 11.45
C PRO A 522 12.34 -35.73 9.96
N GLY A 523 13.46 -35.82 9.22
CA GLY A 523 13.48 -36.44 7.89
C GLY A 523 13.25 -35.53 6.67
N ASN A 524 13.20 -34.21 6.83
CA ASN A 524 13.28 -33.26 5.70
C ASN A 524 14.70 -32.68 5.56
N ARG A 525 14.89 -31.55 4.85
CA ARG A 525 16.20 -30.88 4.66
C ARG A 525 16.35 -29.59 5.49
N THR A 526 15.44 -29.35 6.43
CA THR A 526 15.28 -28.08 7.16
C THR A 526 15.41 -28.32 8.67
N GLY A 527 16.07 -27.42 9.40
CA GLY A 527 16.21 -27.53 10.86
C GLY A 527 17.27 -28.54 11.35
N PHE A 528 17.20 -28.88 12.65
CA PHE A 528 18.14 -29.75 13.35
C PHE A 528 17.64 -31.20 13.52
N TYR A 529 16.43 -31.52 13.05
CA TYR A 529 15.80 -32.85 13.11
C TYR A 529 15.68 -33.44 14.52
N SER A 530 15.36 -32.60 15.51
CA SER A 530 15.29 -33.04 16.91
C SER A 530 14.07 -33.93 17.22
N GLY A 531 13.03 -33.94 16.39
CA GLY A 531 11.78 -34.63 16.67
C GLY A 531 10.98 -33.99 17.82
N PHE A 532 9.77 -34.50 18.06
CA PHE A 532 8.89 -33.97 19.11
C PHE A 532 8.85 -34.84 20.37
N ASP A 533 9.46 -36.04 20.34
CA ASP A 533 9.41 -37.04 21.42
C ASP A 533 9.78 -36.48 22.80
N ALA A 534 10.66 -35.48 22.86
CA ALA A 534 11.10 -34.87 24.12
C ALA A 534 10.03 -34.02 24.81
N VAL A 535 9.01 -33.58 24.08
CA VAL A 535 7.91 -32.71 24.58
C VAL A 535 6.53 -33.31 24.33
N GLU A 536 6.41 -34.36 23.52
CA GLU A 536 5.13 -35.01 23.23
C GLU A 536 4.60 -35.77 24.46
N LEU A 537 3.33 -35.51 24.77
CA LEU A 537 2.62 -36.20 25.84
C LEU A 537 2.17 -37.58 25.35
N SER A 538 2.28 -38.59 26.22
CA SER A 538 1.79 -39.95 25.92
C SER A 538 0.27 -40.03 25.65
N SER A 539 -0.49 -39.02 26.09
CA SER A 539 -1.91 -38.81 25.79
C SER A 539 -2.22 -37.32 25.94
N PRO A 540 -3.12 -36.76 25.11
CA PRO A 540 -3.46 -35.35 25.21
C PRO A 540 -4.09 -35.02 26.57
N VAL A 541 -3.85 -33.80 27.02
CA VAL A 541 -4.42 -33.24 28.25
C VAL A 541 -5.40 -32.14 27.89
N SER A 542 -6.51 -32.03 28.63
CA SER A 542 -7.51 -30.97 28.49
C SER A 542 -7.69 -30.24 29.81
N PHE A 543 -8.00 -28.95 29.75
CA PHE A 543 -8.22 -28.13 30.94
C PHE A 543 -9.71 -27.71 31.04
N PRO A 544 -10.29 -27.63 32.25
CA PRO A 544 -11.75 -27.43 32.40
C PRO A 544 -12.28 -26.11 31.84
N ASP A 545 -11.41 -25.11 31.67
CA ASP A 545 -11.74 -23.74 31.26
C ASP A 545 -11.66 -23.52 29.74
N VAL A 546 -11.09 -24.47 28.98
CA VAL A 546 -10.94 -24.38 27.53
C VAL A 546 -11.20 -25.74 26.89
N GLU A 547 -12.12 -25.79 25.93
CA GLU A 547 -12.37 -26.99 25.12
C GLU A 547 -11.26 -27.16 24.06
N ARG A 548 -10.10 -27.65 24.51
CA ARG A 548 -8.92 -27.88 23.68
C ARG A 548 -8.07 -29.02 24.24
N GLU A 549 -7.53 -29.83 23.34
CA GLU A 549 -6.54 -30.85 23.66
C GLU A 549 -5.12 -30.32 23.45
N TYR A 550 -4.29 -30.51 24.45
CA TYR A 550 -2.88 -30.14 24.46
C TYR A 550 -2.05 -31.41 24.31
N TRP A 551 -1.12 -31.41 23.35
CA TRP A 551 -0.37 -32.60 22.94
C TRP A 551 1.10 -32.54 23.34
N TYR A 552 1.59 -31.34 23.65
CA TYR A 552 2.98 -31.10 24.02
C TYR A 552 3.10 -30.42 25.38
N ARG A 553 4.20 -30.68 26.08
CA ARG A 553 4.56 -30.10 27.37
C ARG A 553 6.06 -29.78 27.45
N PHE A 554 6.39 -28.58 27.93
CA PHE A 554 7.77 -28.14 28.22
C PHE A 554 7.82 -27.45 29.60
N GLU A 555 8.92 -27.56 30.34
CA GLU A 555 9.08 -26.92 31.67
C GLU A 555 10.45 -26.23 31.84
#